data_AF-A0A6I2FJ34-F1
#
_entry.id   AF-A0A6I2FJ34-F1
#
_cell.length_a   1.000
_cell.length_b   1.000
_cell.length_c   1.000
_cell.angle_alpha   90.00
_cell.angle_beta   90.00
_cell.angle_gamma   90.00
#
_symmetry.space_group_name_H-M   'P 1'
#
loop_
_entity.id
_entity.type
_entity.pdbx_description
1 polymer ?
#
loop_
_entity_poly.entity_id
_entity_poly.type
_entity_poly.pdbx_seq_one_letter_code
_entity_poly.pdbx_strand_id
1 'polypeptide(L)'
;MQTITVYSGLAMRDILENDLIPSFLGRGGISLERVYEPTAVLRDLLRRGGRPDVFVGVSSALHDMERAGEVRAGSVRSLVRSDIGVAAASTLRSRSLASVSDLRDLLRAADSIAYSASGASGAIFQRVLEDLGLEGTVRAKAVILAKGFTAEAVRDGRAEVAIQQVSELATVPEVEILGSLPAELGAYVELSAAVGTGTEEPELASEFIGHLRAMRLAPVYAQAHLTLAR
;
A
#
# COMPACT_ATOMS: atom_id res chain seq x y z
N MET A 1 13.94 -27.79 6.52
CA MET A 1 12.86 -26.86 6.18
C MET A 1 13.53 -25.54 5.91
N GLN A 2 13.46 -25.04 4.68
CA GLN A 2 14.09 -23.76 4.33
C GLN A 2 13.17 -22.63 4.81
N THR A 3 13.74 -21.64 5.48
CA THR A 3 12.98 -20.48 5.96
C THR A 3 13.45 -19.25 5.22
N ILE A 4 12.51 -18.48 4.65
CA ILE A 4 12.80 -17.14 4.15
C ILE A 4 12.03 -16.09 4.97
N THR A 5 12.65 -14.93 5.16
CA THR A 5 12.09 -13.78 5.84
C THR A 5 11.58 -12.77 4.82
N VAL A 6 10.32 -12.36 4.95
CA VAL A 6 9.65 -11.42 4.06
C VAL A 6 9.33 -10.13 4.80
N TYR A 7 9.92 -9.02 4.36
CA TYR A 7 9.56 -7.67 4.81
C TYR A 7 8.60 -7.07 3.79
N SER A 8 7.38 -6.75 4.20
CA SER A 8 6.32 -6.34 3.27
C SER A 8 5.53 -5.13 3.74
N GLY A 9 5.23 -4.23 2.80
CA GLY A 9 4.31 -3.11 3.02
C GLY A 9 2.93 -3.57 3.48
N LEU A 10 2.28 -2.77 4.34
CA LEU A 10 0.95 -3.07 4.90
C LEU A 10 -0.11 -3.35 3.83
N ALA A 11 -0.05 -2.66 2.69
CA ALA A 11 -0.94 -2.84 1.54
C ALA A 11 -1.01 -4.28 0.99
N MET A 12 0.04 -5.08 1.21
CA MET A 12 0.14 -6.46 0.75
C MET A 12 -0.16 -7.47 1.85
N ARG A 13 -0.33 -7.04 3.12
CA ARG A 13 -0.42 -7.94 4.27
C ARG A 13 -1.54 -8.97 4.12
N ASP A 14 -2.77 -8.50 3.93
CA ASP A 14 -3.93 -9.37 4.00
C ASP A 14 -3.95 -10.38 2.84
N ILE A 15 -3.63 -9.93 1.61
CA ILE A 15 -3.52 -10.83 0.44
C ILE A 15 -2.33 -11.80 0.57
N LEU A 16 -1.20 -11.37 1.15
CA LEU A 16 -0.07 -12.27 1.41
C LEU A 16 -0.48 -13.37 2.37
N GLU A 17 -1.12 -13.01 3.48
CA GLU A 17 -1.50 -13.95 4.53
C GLU A 17 -2.62 -14.91 4.10
N ASN A 18 -3.64 -14.40 3.41
CA ASN A 18 -4.84 -15.18 3.12
C ASN A 18 -4.72 -16.02 1.84
N ASP A 19 -3.94 -15.57 0.85
CA ASP A 19 -3.98 -16.16 -0.49
C ASP A 19 -2.59 -16.56 -1.01
N LEU A 20 -1.62 -15.65 -0.96
CA LEU A 20 -0.36 -15.81 -1.69
C LEU A 20 0.62 -16.73 -0.98
N ILE A 21 0.80 -16.55 0.34
CA ILE A 21 1.66 -17.40 1.16
C ILE A 21 1.08 -18.82 1.25
N PRO A 22 -0.21 -19.05 1.57
CA PRO A 22 -0.78 -20.39 1.59
C PRO A 22 -0.61 -21.13 0.26
N SER A 23 -0.85 -20.44 -0.87
CA SER A 23 -0.68 -21.05 -2.20
C SER A 23 0.78 -21.30 -2.61
N PHE A 24 1.74 -20.62 -1.98
CA PHE A 24 3.17 -20.90 -2.15
C PHE A 24 3.63 -22.07 -1.28
N LEU A 25 3.24 -22.05 0.00
CA LEU A 25 3.63 -23.04 1.00
C LEU A 25 3.01 -24.43 0.78
N GLY A 26 1.90 -24.51 0.04
CA GLY A 26 1.30 -25.79 -0.37
C GLY A 26 2.25 -26.73 -1.15
N ARG A 27 3.41 -26.23 -1.59
CA ARG A 27 4.50 -27.02 -2.20
C ARG A 27 5.28 -27.87 -1.20
N GLY A 28 5.18 -27.58 0.10
CA GLY A 28 5.90 -28.26 1.18
C GLY A 28 7.36 -27.85 1.32
N GLY A 29 7.98 -28.16 2.46
CA GLY A 29 9.43 -28.00 2.69
C GLY A 29 9.93 -26.57 2.98
N ILE A 30 9.07 -25.56 2.90
CA ILE A 30 9.37 -24.14 3.04
C ILE A 30 8.58 -23.52 4.21
N SER A 31 9.18 -22.56 4.91
CA SER A 31 8.55 -21.71 5.92
C SER A 31 8.83 -20.24 5.65
N LEU A 32 7.89 -19.36 6.04
CA LEU A 32 8.02 -17.91 5.88
C LEU A 32 7.88 -17.19 7.22
N GLU A 33 8.90 -16.40 7.57
CA GLU A 33 8.81 -15.36 8.60
C GLU A 33 8.39 -14.04 7.96
N ARG A 34 7.53 -13.25 8.64
CA ARG A 34 6.94 -12.04 8.05
C ARG A 34 7.07 -10.85 8.98
N VAL A 35 7.37 -9.69 8.40
CA VAL A 35 7.31 -8.38 9.07
C VAL A 35 6.51 -7.43 8.18
N TYR A 36 5.49 -6.80 8.75
CA TYR A 36 4.60 -5.89 8.04
C TYR A 36 4.66 -4.49 8.62
N GLU A 37 5.22 -3.56 7.86
CA GLU A 37 5.37 -2.15 8.25
C GLU A 37 5.37 -1.26 6.99
N PRO A 38 5.22 0.07 7.10
CA PRO A 38 5.46 0.97 5.99
C PRO A 38 6.86 0.77 5.38
N THR A 39 7.02 0.93 4.05
CA THR A 39 8.30 0.67 3.35
C THR A 39 9.48 1.45 3.94
N ALA A 40 9.26 2.70 4.37
CA ALA A 40 10.30 3.49 5.05
C ALA A 40 10.76 2.85 6.37
N VAL A 41 9.82 2.35 7.17
CA VAL A 41 10.11 1.66 8.44
C VAL A 41 10.83 0.34 8.19
N LEU A 42 10.41 -0.44 7.17
CA LEU A 42 11.09 -1.68 6.78
C LEU A 42 12.54 -1.43 6.35
N ARG A 43 12.79 -0.34 5.62
CA ARG A 43 14.14 0.08 5.23
C ARG A 43 14.98 0.48 6.44
N ASP A 44 14.39 1.16 7.43
CA ASP A 44 15.07 1.49 8.68
C ASP A 44 15.39 0.23 9.50
N LEU A 45 14.50 -0.76 9.53
CA LEU A 45 14.77 -2.06 10.17
C LEU A 45 15.96 -2.78 9.51
N LEU A 46 16.06 -2.77 8.18
CA LEU A 46 17.23 -3.29 7.47
C LEU A 46 18.53 -2.59 7.90
N ARG A 47 18.52 -1.26 7.95
CA ARG A 47 19.67 -0.46 8.35
C ARG A 47 20.08 -0.69 9.81
N ARG A 48 19.12 -1.08 10.66
CA ARG A 48 19.35 -1.47 12.06
C ARG A 48 19.82 -2.91 12.22
N GLY A 49 20.04 -3.65 11.14
CA GLY A 49 20.56 -5.01 11.18
C GLY A 49 19.60 -6.09 10.67
N GLY A 50 18.37 -5.72 10.27
CA GLY A 50 17.46 -6.65 9.61
C GLY A 50 18.07 -7.26 8.33
N ARG A 51 17.74 -8.51 8.07
CA ARG A 51 18.24 -9.30 6.93
C ARG A 51 17.11 -10.09 6.26
N PRO A 52 16.09 -9.44 5.70
CA PRO A 52 15.06 -10.19 5.00
C PRO A 52 15.59 -10.72 3.67
N ASP A 53 15.06 -11.87 3.26
CA ASP A 53 15.34 -12.51 1.97
C ASP A 53 14.53 -11.84 0.85
N VAL A 54 13.32 -11.38 1.17
CA VAL A 54 12.43 -10.70 0.23
C VAL A 54 11.94 -9.39 0.83
N PHE A 55 12.07 -8.31 0.05
CA PHE A 55 11.39 -7.04 0.28
C PHE A 55 10.18 -6.91 -0.64
N VAL A 56 9.08 -6.42 -0.10
CA VAL A 56 7.91 -5.95 -0.85
C VAL A 56 7.57 -4.54 -0.37
N GLY A 57 7.52 -3.58 -1.28
CA GLY A 57 7.28 -2.18 -0.90
C GLY A 57 7.16 -1.25 -2.09
N VAL A 58 7.09 0.06 -1.81
CA VAL A 58 6.98 1.11 -2.84
C VAL A 58 8.10 1.00 -3.87
N SER A 59 7.75 0.90 -5.15
CA SER A 59 8.71 0.65 -6.25
C SER A 59 9.88 1.63 -6.26
N SER A 60 9.63 2.94 -6.09
CA SER A 60 10.69 3.95 -6.07
C SER A 60 11.67 3.73 -4.91
N ALA A 61 11.16 3.42 -3.71
CA ALA A 61 11.99 3.12 -2.56
C ALA A 61 12.85 1.86 -2.78
N LEU A 62 12.30 0.83 -3.42
CA LEU A 62 13.07 -0.39 -3.75
C LEU A 62 14.18 -0.12 -4.77
N HIS A 63 13.94 0.73 -5.77
CA HIS A 63 15.01 1.18 -6.68
C HIS A 63 16.06 2.03 -5.98
N ASP A 64 15.68 2.86 -5.00
CA ASP A 64 16.63 3.60 -4.18
C ASP A 64 17.47 2.67 -3.29
N MET A 65 16.84 1.62 -2.75
CA MET A 65 17.52 0.56 -1.99
C MET A 65 18.48 -0.23 -2.87
N GLU A 66 18.11 -0.52 -4.12
CA GLU A 66 18.97 -1.20 -5.09
C GLU A 66 20.23 -0.38 -5.39
N ARG A 67 20.07 0.93 -5.65
CA ARG A 67 21.21 1.84 -5.85
C ARG A 67 22.11 1.97 -4.61
N ALA A 68 21.53 1.80 -3.42
CA ALA A 68 22.26 1.79 -2.16
C ALA A 68 22.89 0.42 -1.82
N GLY A 69 22.67 -0.62 -2.63
CA GLY A 69 23.13 -1.98 -2.35
C GLY A 69 22.38 -2.69 -1.20
N GLU A 70 21.24 -2.13 -0.76
CA GLU A 70 20.41 -2.67 0.33
C GLU A 70 19.55 -3.84 -0.15
N VAL A 71 19.23 -3.89 -1.45
CA VAL A 71 18.66 -5.07 -2.15
C VAL A 71 19.53 -5.47 -3.33
N ARG A 72 19.43 -6.74 -3.75
CA ARG A 72 20.27 -7.33 -4.80
C ARG A 72 20.04 -6.61 -6.13
N ALA A 73 21.13 -6.20 -6.77
CA ALA A 73 21.10 -5.55 -8.08
C ALA A 73 20.40 -6.41 -9.15
N GLY A 74 19.52 -5.78 -9.93
CA GLY A 74 18.74 -6.41 -10.98
C GLY A 74 17.59 -7.28 -10.47
N SER A 75 17.28 -7.27 -9.16
CA SER A 75 16.23 -8.12 -8.57
C SER A 75 14.88 -7.44 -8.40
N VAL A 76 14.79 -6.11 -8.54
CA VAL A 76 13.52 -5.38 -8.40
C VAL A 76 12.54 -5.81 -9.50
N ARG A 77 11.33 -6.23 -9.11
CA ARG A 77 10.26 -6.64 -10.01
C ARG A 77 8.95 -5.98 -9.60
N SER A 78 8.30 -5.31 -10.55
CA SER A 78 6.96 -4.73 -10.34
C SER A 78 5.96 -5.85 -10.01
N LEU A 79 5.16 -5.63 -8.96
CA LEU A 79 4.13 -6.56 -8.50
C LEU A 79 2.74 -6.03 -8.80
N VAL A 80 2.39 -4.89 -8.22
CA VAL A 80 1.02 -4.38 -8.25
C VAL A 80 0.97 -2.86 -8.25
N ARG A 81 -0.15 -2.33 -8.72
CA ARG A 81 -0.59 -0.97 -8.51
C ARG A 81 -1.76 -0.96 -7.53
N SER A 82 -1.73 -0.05 -6.56
CA SER A 82 -2.85 0.26 -5.66
C SER A 82 -3.24 1.73 -5.84
N ASP A 83 -4.49 1.97 -6.25
CA ASP A 83 -5.00 3.33 -6.40
C ASP A 83 -5.25 3.98 -5.03
N ILE A 84 -5.02 5.29 -4.95
CA ILE A 84 -5.47 6.08 -3.81
C ILE A 84 -6.97 6.32 -3.97
N GLY A 85 -7.73 6.16 -2.89
CA GLY A 85 -9.16 6.34 -2.87
C GLY A 85 -9.66 6.98 -1.60
N VAL A 86 -10.98 6.93 -1.44
CA VAL A 86 -11.70 7.58 -0.38
C VAL A 86 -12.60 6.59 0.35
N ALA A 87 -12.48 6.53 1.66
CA ALA A 87 -13.53 6.01 2.53
C ALA A 87 -14.24 7.17 3.22
N ALA A 88 -15.53 7.03 3.47
CA ALA A 88 -16.33 8.10 4.06
C ALA A 88 -17.30 7.57 5.12
N ALA A 89 -17.66 8.46 6.05
CA ALA A 89 -18.73 8.22 7.00
C ALA A 89 -20.06 8.00 6.26
N SER A 90 -20.97 7.28 6.90
CA SER A 90 -22.28 6.92 6.33
C SER A 90 -23.15 8.11 5.91
N THR A 91 -22.90 9.30 6.47
CA THR A 91 -23.52 10.59 6.12
C THR A 91 -23.08 11.12 4.76
N LEU A 92 -21.92 10.70 4.26
CA LEU A 92 -21.34 11.13 2.99
C LEU A 92 -21.40 10.05 1.90
N ARG A 93 -22.00 8.88 2.18
CA ARG A 93 -22.05 7.73 1.24
C ARG A 93 -22.65 8.01 -0.14
N SER A 94 -23.52 9.03 -0.25
CA SER A 94 -24.18 9.39 -1.51
C SER A 94 -23.38 10.37 -2.37
N ARG A 95 -22.21 10.82 -1.89
CA ARG A 95 -21.35 11.74 -2.63
C ARG A 95 -20.67 11.00 -3.78
N SER A 96 -20.67 11.61 -4.96
CA SER A 96 -19.94 11.11 -6.12
C SER A 96 -18.43 11.30 -5.92
N LEU A 97 -17.64 10.47 -6.61
CA LEU A 97 -16.18 10.62 -6.77
C LEU A 97 -15.78 10.42 -8.25
N ALA A 98 -16.72 10.59 -9.17
CA ALA A 98 -16.52 10.29 -10.60
C ALA A 98 -15.63 11.31 -11.31
N SER A 99 -15.51 12.54 -10.77
CA SER A 99 -14.75 13.61 -11.39
C SER A 99 -13.86 14.36 -10.38
N VAL A 100 -12.90 15.12 -10.90
CA VAL A 100 -12.10 16.04 -10.07
C VAL A 100 -12.98 17.11 -9.41
N SER A 101 -14.08 17.52 -10.05
CA SER A 101 -15.04 18.43 -9.42
C SER A 101 -15.69 17.80 -8.20
N ASP A 102 -16.13 16.54 -8.32
CA ASP A 102 -16.75 15.81 -7.21
C ASP A 102 -15.78 15.67 -6.03
N LEU A 103 -14.51 15.37 -6.31
CA LEU A 103 -13.46 15.34 -5.28
C LEU A 103 -13.30 16.70 -4.59
N ARG A 104 -13.25 17.81 -5.34
CA ARG A 104 -13.14 19.15 -4.74
C ARG A 104 -14.33 19.45 -3.84
N ASP A 105 -15.54 19.11 -4.28
CA ASP A 105 -16.76 19.35 -3.51
C ASP A 105 -16.81 18.49 -2.26
N LEU A 106 -16.42 17.21 -2.35
CA LEU A 106 -16.30 16.32 -1.20
C LEU A 106 -15.31 16.85 -0.16
N LEU A 107 -14.09 17.21 -0.59
CA LEU A 107 -13.04 17.71 0.31
C LEU A 107 -13.40 19.05 0.95
N ARG A 108 -14.19 19.89 0.28
CA ARG A 108 -14.69 21.15 0.85
C ARG A 108 -15.82 20.92 1.85
N ALA A 109 -16.73 19.99 1.53
CA ALA A 109 -17.91 19.70 2.34
C ALA A 109 -17.58 18.92 3.62
N ALA A 110 -16.58 18.03 3.59
CA ALA A 110 -16.18 17.28 4.78
C ALA A 110 -15.67 18.21 5.88
N ASP A 111 -16.05 17.95 7.13
CA ASP A 111 -15.60 18.72 8.30
C ASP A 111 -14.26 18.22 8.85
N SER A 112 -13.90 16.97 8.55
CA SER A 112 -12.65 16.34 9.00
C SER A 112 -12.15 15.30 8.00
N ILE A 113 -10.85 15.33 7.70
CA ILE A 113 -10.22 14.51 6.65
C ILE A 113 -8.97 13.83 7.20
N ALA A 114 -9.00 12.50 7.26
CA ALA A 114 -7.88 11.68 7.68
C ALA A 114 -6.94 11.33 6.53
N TYR A 115 -5.65 11.55 6.72
CA TYR A 115 -4.59 11.08 5.83
C TYR A 115 -3.28 10.91 6.61
N SER A 116 -2.33 10.15 6.04
CA SER A 116 -1.01 9.96 6.66
C SER A 116 -0.07 11.12 6.32
N ALA A 117 0.83 11.49 7.25
CA ALA A 117 1.85 12.53 6.98
C ALA A 117 3.09 12.00 6.24
N SER A 118 3.41 10.71 6.40
CA SER A 118 4.69 10.13 5.95
C SER A 118 4.52 8.88 5.07
N GLY A 119 3.29 8.41 4.87
CA GLY A 119 3.00 7.27 4.01
C GLY A 119 2.93 7.66 2.53
N ALA A 120 3.11 6.68 1.65
CA ALA A 120 3.05 6.89 0.20
C ALA A 120 1.72 7.53 -0.24
N SER A 121 0.59 7.09 0.32
CA SER A 121 -0.71 7.69 0.07
C SER A 121 -0.79 9.14 0.51
N GLY A 122 -0.20 9.48 1.66
CA GLY A 122 -0.15 10.84 2.19
C GLY A 122 0.62 11.78 1.27
N ALA A 123 1.81 11.37 0.83
CA ALA A 123 2.64 12.14 -0.09
C ALA A 123 1.95 12.36 -1.45
N ILE A 124 1.30 11.33 -2.00
CA ILE A 124 0.53 11.45 -3.24
C ILE A 124 -0.67 12.39 -3.05
N PHE A 125 -1.39 12.25 -1.93
CA PHE A 125 -2.53 13.10 -1.64
C PHE A 125 -2.13 14.56 -1.45
N GLN A 126 -1.01 14.84 -0.79
CA GLN A 126 -0.46 16.20 -0.68
C GLN A 126 -0.19 16.82 -2.06
N ARG A 127 0.44 16.07 -2.97
CA ARG A 127 0.61 16.52 -4.38
C ARG A 127 -0.73 16.81 -5.06
N VAL A 128 -1.73 15.95 -4.86
CA VAL A 128 -3.09 16.18 -5.39
C VAL A 128 -3.68 17.47 -4.80
N LEU A 129 -3.50 17.75 -3.51
CA LEU A 129 -4.00 18.98 -2.90
C LEU A 129 -3.30 20.24 -3.44
N GLU A 130 -2.00 20.15 -3.69
CA GLU A 130 -1.20 21.21 -4.33
C GLU A 130 -1.74 21.51 -5.74
N ASP A 131 -1.88 20.47 -6.58
CA ASP A 131 -2.40 20.59 -7.95
C ASP A 131 -3.82 21.17 -8.00
N LEU A 132 -4.63 20.90 -6.98
CA LEU A 132 -6.02 21.38 -6.88
C LEU A 132 -6.17 22.72 -6.14
N GLY A 133 -5.10 23.26 -5.56
CA GLY A 133 -5.14 24.47 -4.73
C GLY A 133 -5.99 24.33 -3.47
N LEU A 134 -6.02 23.14 -2.86
CA LEU A 134 -6.86 22.80 -1.70
C LEU A 134 -6.09 22.57 -0.40
N GLU A 135 -4.76 22.71 -0.40
CA GLU A 135 -3.91 22.46 0.76
C GLU A 135 -4.39 23.17 2.03
N GLY A 136 -4.63 24.49 1.95
CA GLY A 136 -5.05 25.28 3.11
C GLY A 136 -6.40 24.85 3.65
N THR A 137 -7.35 24.58 2.75
CA THR A 137 -8.70 24.11 3.07
C THR A 137 -8.69 22.77 3.78
N VAL A 138 -7.93 21.79 3.25
CA VAL A 138 -7.87 20.45 3.83
C VAL A 138 -7.02 20.42 5.09
N ARG A 139 -5.90 21.16 5.14
CA ARG A 139 -5.04 21.24 6.33
C ARG A 139 -5.78 21.79 7.55
N ALA A 140 -6.71 22.73 7.36
CA ALA A 140 -7.53 23.25 8.45
C ALA A 140 -8.46 22.20 9.09
N LYS A 141 -8.69 21.07 8.41
CA LYS A 141 -9.61 19.99 8.79
C LYS A 141 -8.91 18.64 8.94
N ALA A 142 -7.58 18.64 8.96
CA ALA A 142 -6.79 17.43 8.83
C ALA A 142 -6.73 16.62 10.13
N VAL A 143 -6.98 15.31 10.01
CA VAL A 143 -6.76 14.30 11.06
C VAL A 143 -5.54 13.49 10.64
N ILE A 144 -4.36 13.89 11.10
CA ILE A 144 -3.11 13.28 10.65
C ILE A 144 -2.82 11.99 11.41
N LEU A 145 -2.66 10.89 10.68
CA LEU A 145 -2.19 9.63 11.24
C LEU A 145 -0.68 9.49 11.05
N ALA A 146 0.00 9.11 12.13
CA ALA A 146 1.42 8.76 12.08
C ALA A 146 1.67 7.37 11.46
N LYS A 147 0.73 6.43 11.67
CA LYS A 147 0.75 5.06 11.15
C LYS A 147 -0.65 4.45 11.17
N GLY A 148 -0.82 3.31 10.51
CA GLY A 148 -2.06 2.53 10.49
C GLY A 148 -3.00 2.89 9.34
N PHE A 149 -4.25 2.45 9.45
CA PHE A 149 -5.26 2.66 8.42
C PHE A 149 -6.10 3.91 8.72
N THR A 150 -6.12 4.84 7.78
CA THR A 150 -6.85 6.13 7.88
C THR A 150 -8.35 5.93 8.02
N ALA A 151 -8.91 4.86 7.44
CA ALA A 151 -10.30 4.46 7.61
C ALA A 151 -10.68 4.19 9.08
N GLU A 152 -9.73 3.88 9.96
CA GLU A 152 -10.03 3.76 11.40
C GLU A 152 -10.51 5.09 12.00
N ALA A 153 -10.05 6.22 11.47
CA ALA A 153 -10.52 7.55 11.88
C ALA A 153 -11.97 7.81 11.45
N VAL A 154 -12.41 7.21 10.34
CA VAL A 154 -13.82 7.26 9.94
C VAL A 154 -14.66 6.35 10.83
N ARG A 155 -14.19 5.11 11.04
CA ARG A 155 -14.86 4.12 11.89
C ARG A 155 -15.09 4.63 13.32
N ASP A 156 -14.10 5.30 13.92
CA ASP A 156 -14.20 5.81 15.29
C ASP A 156 -14.73 7.25 15.40
N GLY A 157 -15.13 7.86 14.28
CA GLY A 157 -15.76 9.17 14.23
C GLY A 157 -14.83 10.37 14.39
N ARG A 158 -13.51 10.17 14.37
CA ARG A 158 -12.53 11.28 14.35
C ARG A 158 -12.50 12.03 13.01
N ALA A 159 -12.87 11.37 11.92
CA ALA A 159 -12.88 11.93 10.56
C ALA A 159 -14.16 11.57 9.80
N GLU A 160 -14.61 12.44 8.90
CA GLU A 160 -15.71 12.12 7.98
C GLU A 160 -15.22 11.46 6.69
N VAL A 161 -13.97 11.74 6.31
CA VAL A 161 -13.33 11.26 5.09
C VAL A 161 -11.95 10.70 5.43
N ALA A 162 -11.57 9.59 4.82
CA ALA A 162 -10.24 9.00 4.91
C ALA A 162 -9.63 8.78 3.53
N ILE A 163 -8.35 9.17 3.37
CA ILE A 163 -7.59 9.06 2.13
C ILE A 163 -6.43 8.09 2.29
N GLN A 164 -6.46 6.99 1.54
CA GLN A 164 -5.39 5.98 1.51
C GLN A 164 -5.50 5.11 0.26
N GLN A 165 -4.57 4.18 0.07
CA GLN A 165 -4.74 3.08 -0.88
C GLN A 165 -6.07 2.35 -0.65
N VAL A 166 -6.84 2.08 -1.71
CA VAL A 166 -8.14 1.40 -1.62
C VAL A 166 -8.00 0.02 -0.97
N SER A 167 -6.91 -0.69 -1.26
CA SER A 167 -6.60 -1.98 -0.63
C SER A 167 -6.47 -1.89 0.89
N GLU A 168 -5.97 -0.77 1.42
CA GLU A 168 -5.84 -0.54 2.86
C GLU A 168 -7.16 -0.05 3.48
N LEU A 169 -7.92 0.80 2.77
CA LEU A 169 -9.26 1.23 3.20
C LEU A 169 -10.19 0.02 3.39
N ALA A 170 -10.12 -0.96 2.48
CA ALA A 170 -10.92 -2.18 2.51
C ALA A 170 -10.62 -3.13 3.68
N THR A 171 -9.50 -2.93 4.38
CA THR A 171 -9.16 -3.73 5.57
C THR A 171 -9.93 -3.32 6.82
N VAL A 172 -10.48 -2.10 6.83
CA VAL A 172 -11.25 -1.59 7.97
C VAL A 172 -12.73 -1.91 7.72
N PRO A 173 -13.37 -2.72 8.58
CA PRO A 173 -14.78 -3.01 8.43
C PRO A 173 -15.63 -1.77 8.75
N GLU A 174 -16.88 -1.77 8.28
CA GLU A 174 -17.90 -0.77 8.63
C GLU A 174 -17.61 0.67 8.14
N VAL A 175 -16.72 0.81 7.15
CA VAL A 175 -16.55 2.07 6.39
C VAL A 175 -17.07 1.91 4.97
N GLU A 176 -17.62 2.98 4.42
CA GLU A 176 -18.04 3.00 3.01
C GLU A 176 -16.88 3.47 2.15
N ILE A 177 -16.49 2.68 1.14
CA ILE A 177 -15.49 3.09 0.15
C ILE A 177 -16.21 3.74 -1.03
N LEU A 178 -16.00 5.04 -1.24
CA LEU A 178 -16.58 5.78 -2.37
C LEU A 178 -15.90 5.45 -3.70
N GLY A 179 -14.67 4.93 -3.64
CA GLY A 179 -13.87 4.49 -4.79
C GLY A 179 -12.48 5.12 -4.83
N SER A 180 -11.77 4.88 -5.93
CA SER A 180 -10.49 5.53 -6.23
C SER A 180 -10.66 7.01 -6.56
N LEU A 181 -9.63 7.81 -6.32
CA LEU A 181 -9.56 9.17 -6.84
C LEU A 181 -9.66 9.15 -8.37
N PRO A 182 -10.21 10.22 -9.00
CA PRO A 182 -10.35 10.31 -10.45
C PRO A 182 -9.06 9.95 -11.19
N ALA A 183 -9.18 9.07 -12.20
CA ALA A 183 -8.03 8.48 -12.90
C ALA A 183 -7.07 9.52 -13.51
N GLU A 184 -7.61 10.68 -13.90
CA GLU A 184 -6.89 11.84 -14.44
C GLU A 184 -5.81 12.38 -13.49
N LEU A 185 -5.94 12.15 -12.18
CA LEU A 185 -4.97 12.59 -11.17
C LEU A 185 -3.75 11.66 -11.08
N GLY A 186 -3.79 10.47 -11.70
CA GLY A 186 -2.69 9.50 -11.63
C GLY A 186 -2.30 9.13 -10.19
N ALA A 187 -3.26 9.14 -9.27
CA ALA A 187 -3.01 8.97 -7.85
C ALA A 187 -2.98 7.49 -7.48
N TYR A 188 -1.81 6.86 -7.63
CA TYR A 188 -1.60 5.47 -7.26
C TYR A 188 -0.19 5.24 -6.72
N VAL A 189 -0.02 4.12 -6.01
CA VAL A 189 1.26 3.62 -5.55
C VAL A 189 1.58 2.35 -6.32
N GLU A 190 2.77 2.30 -6.90
CA GLU A 190 3.32 1.05 -7.43
C GLU A 190 4.12 0.33 -6.34
N LEU A 191 3.86 -0.96 -6.19
CA LEU A 191 4.58 -1.85 -5.29
C LEU A 191 5.39 -2.86 -6.11
N SER A 192 6.63 -3.07 -5.70
CA SER A 192 7.56 -4.04 -6.25
C SER A 192 8.02 -5.02 -5.18
N ALA A 193 8.68 -6.08 -5.62
CA ALA A 193 9.46 -6.94 -4.76
C ALA A 193 10.93 -7.00 -5.20
N ALA A 194 11.82 -7.28 -4.26
CA ALA A 194 13.25 -7.42 -4.50
C ALA A 194 13.86 -8.48 -3.58
N VAL A 195 14.96 -9.07 -4.02
CA VAL A 195 15.75 -10.02 -3.21
C VAL A 195 16.67 -9.23 -2.30
N GLY A 196 16.71 -9.55 -1.01
CA GLY A 196 17.62 -8.92 -0.06
C GLY A 196 19.09 -9.22 -0.37
N THR A 197 19.99 -8.25 -0.19
CA THR A 197 21.42 -8.45 -0.54
C THR A 197 22.11 -9.53 0.30
N GLY A 198 21.69 -9.71 1.55
CA GLY A 198 22.28 -10.65 2.50
C GLY A 198 21.57 -12.01 2.59
N THR A 199 20.69 -12.33 1.65
CA THR A 199 19.97 -13.61 1.65
C THR A 199 20.94 -14.79 1.47
N GLU A 200 20.74 -15.85 2.24
CA GLU A 200 21.40 -17.14 2.03
C GLU A 200 20.58 -18.07 1.11
N GLU A 201 19.37 -17.64 0.74
CA GLU A 201 18.39 -18.41 -0.06
C GLU A 201 17.92 -17.61 -1.31
N PRO A 202 18.83 -17.11 -2.18
CA PRO A 202 18.47 -16.21 -3.28
C PRO A 202 17.57 -16.85 -4.35
N GLU A 203 17.71 -18.15 -4.58
CA GLU A 203 16.85 -18.90 -5.51
C GLU A 203 15.42 -19.00 -4.97
N LEU A 204 15.25 -19.35 -3.70
CA LEU A 204 13.94 -19.46 -3.07
C LEU A 204 13.24 -18.10 -2.93
N ALA A 205 14.00 -17.05 -2.59
CA ALA A 205 13.51 -15.67 -2.61
C ALA A 205 13.01 -15.26 -4.01
N SER A 206 13.78 -15.60 -5.05
CA SER A 206 13.40 -15.33 -6.44
C SER A 206 12.18 -16.14 -6.89
N GLU A 207 12.08 -17.41 -6.47
CA GLU A 207 10.92 -18.26 -6.73
C GLU A 207 9.66 -17.68 -6.08
N PHE A 208 9.76 -17.23 -4.83
CA PHE A 208 8.64 -16.58 -4.14
C PHE A 208 8.18 -15.32 -4.88
N ILE A 209 9.11 -14.44 -5.27
CA ILE A 209 8.78 -13.26 -6.09
C ILE A 209 8.14 -13.65 -7.42
N GLY A 210 8.64 -14.71 -8.08
CA GLY A 210 8.05 -15.26 -9.30
C GLY A 210 6.62 -15.75 -9.09
N HIS A 211 6.34 -16.42 -7.96
CA HIS A 211 5.00 -16.82 -7.58
C HIS A 211 4.07 -15.64 -7.36
N LEU A 212 4.51 -14.58 -6.65
CA LEU A 212 3.71 -13.37 -6.43
C LEU A 212 3.29 -12.68 -7.75
N ARG A 213 4.06 -12.87 -8.82
CA ARG A 213 3.84 -12.28 -10.15
C ARG A 213 3.07 -13.18 -11.12
N ALA A 214 2.64 -14.37 -10.68
CA ALA A 214 1.98 -15.29 -11.58
C ALA A 214 0.63 -14.72 -12.05
N MET A 215 0.44 -14.57 -13.37
CA MET A 215 -0.76 -13.98 -13.97
C MET A 215 -2.08 -14.65 -13.55
N ARG A 216 -2.04 -15.94 -13.18
CA ARG A 216 -3.19 -16.67 -12.60
C ARG A 216 -3.73 -16.06 -11.31
N LEU A 217 -2.94 -15.22 -10.62
CA LEU A 217 -3.31 -14.53 -9.39
C LEU A 217 -3.98 -13.18 -9.65
N ALA A 218 -4.07 -12.71 -10.90
CA ALA A 218 -4.72 -11.44 -11.21
C ALA A 218 -6.14 -11.30 -10.61
N PRO A 219 -7.01 -12.34 -10.62
CA PRO A 219 -8.31 -12.25 -9.95
C PRO A 219 -8.21 -12.09 -8.43
N VAL A 220 -7.21 -12.72 -7.79
CA VAL A 220 -6.97 -12.61 -6.34
C VAL A 220 -6.52 -11.19 -5.98
N TYR A 221 -5.61 -10.62 -6.76
CA TYR A 221 -5.22 -9.21 -6.60
C TYR A 221 -6.40 -8.26 -6.79
N ALA A 222 -7.24 -8.50 -7.80
CA ALA A 222 -8.41 -7.65 -8.06
C ALA A 222 -9.41 -7.68 -6.89
N GLN A 223 -9.61 -8.84 -6.25
CA GLN A 223 -10.44 -8.95 -5.03
C GLN A 223 -9.88 -8.13 -3.86
N ALA A 224 -8.57 -7.97 -3.78
CA ALA A 224 -7.89 -7.14 -2.80
C ALA A 224 -7.73 -5.66 -3.23
N HIS A 225 -8.42 -5.21 -4.28
CA HIS A 225 -8.31 -3.87 -4.85
C HIS A 225 -6.89 -3.50 -5.33
N LEU A 226 -6.16 -4.50 -5.81
CA LEU A 226 -4.82 -4.36 -6.39
C LEU A 226 -4.85 -4.75 -7.87
N THR A 227 -4.13 -4.01 -8.71
CA THR A 227 -3.94 -4.35 -10.12
C THR A 227 -2.57 -5.00 -10.30
N LEU A 228 -2.53 -6.27 -10.67
CA LEU A 228 -1.26 -6.97 -10.96
C LEU A 228 -0.52 -6.30 -12.13
N ALA A 229 0.78 -6.05 -11.94
CA ALA A 229 1.66 -5.54 -12.96
C ALA A 229 1.84 -6.60 -14.07
N ARG A 230 1.86 -6.14 -15.33
CA ARG A 230 2.04 -7.01 -16.50
C ARG A 230 3.50 -7.36 -16.76
#